data_AF-A0A6I4NLJ0-F1
#
_entry.id   AF-A0A6I4NLJ0-F1
#
_cell.length_a   1.000
_cell.length_b   1.000
_cell.length_c   1.000
_cell.angle_alpha   90.00
_cell.angle_beta   90.00
_cell.angle_gamma   90.00
#
_symmetry.space_group_name_H-M   'P 1'
#
loop_
_entity.id
_entity.type
_entity.pdbx_description
1 polymer ?
#
loop_
_entity_poly.entity_id
_entity_poly.type
_entity_poly.pdbx_seq_one_letter_code
_entity_poly.pdbx_strand_id
1 'polypeptide(L)' 'MISTGEGPLWLSAIRDAFSCRVAVGETSARANAELVLTTLEYALASRVIVRPVR' A
#
# COMPACT_ATOMS: atom_id res chain seq x y z
N MET A 1 -15.40 -1.68 -17.87
CA MET A 1 -15.08 -1.20 -16.51
C MET A 1 -15.30 -2.36 -15.56
N ILE A 2 -14.32 -2.70 -14.71
CA ILE A 2 -14.47 -3.76 -13.70
C ILE A 2 -14.95 -3.08 -12.42
N SER A 3 -16.06 -3.53 -11.83
CA SER A 3 -16.54 -3.00 -10.56
C SER A 3 -15.53 -3.27 -9.45
N THR A 4 -15.34 -2.36 -8.50
CA THR A 4 -14.32 -2.50 -7.44
C THR A 4 -14.56 -3.69 -6.50
N GLY A 5 -15.78 -4.22 -6.43
CA GLY A 5 -16.11 -5.45 -5.70
C GLY A 5 -15.94 -6.75 -6.51
N GLU A 6 -15.61 -6.62 -7.79
CA GLU A 6 -15.49 -7.70 -8.77
C GLU A 6 -14.08 -7.67 -9.39
N GLY A 7 -13.61 -8.79 -9.93
CA GLY A 7 -12.35 -8.85 -10.67
C GLY A 7 -11.36 -9.89 -10.16
N PRO A 8 -10.32 -10.20 -10.96
CA PRO A 8 -9.45 -11.35 -10.71
C PRO A 8 -8.52 -11.14 -9.51
N LEU A 9 -7.97 -9.93 -9.33
CA LEU A 9 -7.15 -9.52 -8.19
C LEU A 9 -6.88 -8.01 -8.26
N TRP A 10 -7.17 -7.27 -7.19
CA TRP A 10 -6.82 -5.86 -7.02
C TRP A 10 -5.53 -5.72 -6.21
N LEU A 11 -4.68 -4.76 -6.58
CA LEU A 11 -3.42 -4.46 -5.91
C LEU A 11 -3.49 -3.07 -5.29
N SER A 12 -3.21 -2.99 -4.00
CA SER A 12 -2.84 -1.73 -3.33
C SER A 12 -1.33 -1.68 -3.20
N ALA A 13 -0.73 -0.53 -3.49
CA ALA A 13 0.72 -0.34 -3.41
C ALA A 13 1.05 1.05 -2.88
N ILE A 14 1.99 1.13 -1.94
CA ILE A 14 2.49 2.40 -1.42
C ILE A 14 3.81 2.70 -2.08
N ARG A 15 3.91 3.90 -2.64
CA ARG A 15 5.14 4.42 -3.26
C ARG A 15 5.72 5.53 -2.42
N ASP A 16 7.04 5.55 -2.34
CA ASP A 16 7.77 6.70 -1.86
C ASP A 16 7.70 7.84 -2.90
N ALA A 17 7.30 9.03 -2.45
CA ALA A 17 7.04 10.16 -3.34
C ALA A 17 8.32 10.75 -3.97
N PHE A 18 9.48 10.57 -3.32
CA PHE A 18 10.74 11.15 -3.76
C PHE A 18 11.56 10.20 -4.65
N SER A 19 11.54 8.90 -4.35
CA SER A 19 12.28 7.88 -5.09
C SER A 19 11.45 7.11 -6.11
N CYS A 20 10.13 7.34 -6.17
CA CYS A 20 9.16 6.61 -6.99
C CYS A 20 9.17 5.08 -6.80
N ARG A 21 9.84 4.58 -5.76
CA ARG A 21 9.95 3.16 -5.44
C ARG A 21 8.70 2.68 -4.71
N VAL A 22 8.21 1.50 -5.06
CA VAL A 22 7.16 0.81 -4.30
C VAL A 22 7.78 0.26 -3.03
N ALA A 23 7.24 0.67 -1.89
CA ALA A 23 7.70 0.23 -0.57
C ALA A 23 7.05 -1.10 -0.16
N VAL A 24 5.79 -1.31 -0.54
CA VAL A 24 5.00 -2.52 -0.26
C VAL A 24 3.79 -2.57 -1.21
N GLY A 25 3.25 -3.76 -1.47
CA GLY A 25 1.89 -3.93 -1.95
C GLY A 25 1.16 -5.11 -1.30
N GLU A 26 -0.17 -5.04 -1.32
CA GLU A 26 -1.12 -6.06 -0.83
C GLU A 26 -2.16 -6.33 -1.91
N THR A 27 -2.67 -7.57 -1.99
CA THR A 27 -3.65 -7.95 -3.01
C THR A 27 -4.94 -8.49 -2.42
N SER A 28 -6.08 -8.12 -3.00
CA SER A 28 -7.40 -8.63 -2.59
C SER A 28 -8.34 -8.81 -3.77
N ALA A 29 -9.32 -9.69 -3.64
CA ALA A 29 -10.42 -9.82 -4.61
C ALA A 29 -11.29 -8.56 -4.71
N ARG A 30 -11.19 -7.64 -3.74
CA ARG A 30 -11.96 -6.39 -3.70
C ARG A 30 -11.04 -5.18 -3.53
N ALA A 31 -11.28 -4.15 -4.33
CA ALA A 31 -10.71 -2.82 -4.15
C ALA A 31 -11.55 -2.04 -3.12
N ASN A 32 -11.31 -2.33 -1.83
CA ASN A 32 -11.94 -1.65 -0.70
C ASN A 32 -10.90 -0.85 0.12
N ALA A 33 -11.38 -0.05 1.07
CA ALA A 33 -10.49 0.74 1.93
C ALA A 33 -9.63 -0.14 2.85
N GLU A 34 -10.12 -1.33 3.22
CA GLU A 34 -9.39 -2.31 4.03
C GLU A 34 -8.09 -2.72 3.35
N LEU A 35 -8.12 -3.07 2.06
CA LEU A 35 -6.93 -3.38 1.27
C LEU A 35 -5.87 -2.27 1.33
N VAL A 36 -6.31 -1.01 1.27
CA VAL A 36 -5.43 0.17 1.34
C VAL A 36 -4.87 0.35 2.75
N LEU A 37 -5.70 0.21 3.78
CA LEU A 37 -5.30 0.34 5.18
C LEU A 37 -4.28 -0.73 5.57
N THR A 38 -4.51 -1.99 5.20
CA THR A 38 -3.55 -3.08 5.45
C THR A 38 -2.19 -2.80 4.80
N THR A 39 -2.20 -2.35 3.54
CA THR A 39 -0.95 -1.95 2.85
C THR A 39 -0.24 -0.82 3.59
N LEU A 40 -1.00 0.16 4.09
CA LEU A 40 -0.49 1.32 4.81
C LEU A 40 0.09 0.97 6.17
N GLU A 41 -0.59 0.17 6.95
CA GLU A 41 -0.12 -0.32 8.24
C GLU A 41 1.19 -1.08 8.08
N TYR A 42 1.28 -1.97 7.09
CA TYR A 42 2.53 -2.66 6.79
C TYR A 42 3.64 -1.69 6.38
N ALA A 43 3.35 -0.72 5.50
CA ALA A 43 4.33 0.26 5.05
C ALA A 43 4.89 1.09 6.22
N LEU A 44 4.03 1.49 7.15
CA LEU A 44 4.41 2.28 8.33
C LEU A 44 5.20 1.43 9.33
N ALA A 45 4.78 0.19 9.59
CA ALA A 45 5.48 -0.74 10.46
C ALA A 45 6.87 -1.13 9.92
N SER A 46 7.02 -1.20 8.59
CA SER A 46 8.28 -1.58 7.93
C SER A 46 9.28 -0.42 7.82
N ARG A 47 8.88 0.82 8.11
CA ARG A 47 9.78 1.98 8.04
C ARG A 47 10.59 2.10 9.33
N VAL A 48 11.91 1.97 9.20
CA VAL A 48 12.84 2.42 10.24
C VAL A 48 12.72 3.94 10.34
N ILE A 49 12.19 4.44 11.46
CA ILE A 49 12.23 5.87 11.77
C ILE A 49 13.69 6.23 12.05
N VAL A 50 14.41 6.66 11.02
CA VAL A 50 15.69 7.34 11.23
C VAL A 50 15.35 8.68 11.86
N ARG A 51 15.63 8.83 13.17
CA ARG A 51 15.44 10.12 13.85
C ARG A 51 16.26 11.16 13.09
N PRO A 52 15.69 12.33 12.75
CA PRO A 52 16.49 13.40 12.19
C PRO A 52 17.56 13.76 13.22
N VAL A 53 18.83 13.64 12.83
CA VAL A 53 19.94 14.16 13.62
C VAL A 53 19.72 15.67 13.68
N ARG A 54 19.52 16.18 14.90
CA ARG A 54 19.39 17.61 15.17
C ARG A 54 20.66 18.35 14.79
#